data_AF-A0A2C4YC88-F1
#
_entry.id   AF-A0A2C4YC88-F1
#
_cell.length_a   1.000
_cell.length_b   1.000
_cell.length_c   1.000
_cell.angle_alpha   90.00
_cell.angle_beta   90.00
_cell.angle_gamma   90.00
#
_symmetry.space_group_name_H-M   'P 1'
#
loop_
_entity.id
_entity.type
_entity.pdbx_description
1 polymer ?
#
loop_
_entity_poly.entity_id
_entity_poly.type
_entity_poly.pdbx_seq_one_letter_code
_entity_poly.pdbx_strand_id
1 'polypeptide(L)'
;MQAISKTRKFEVIFEMLEKGYTVTLLCTIAGITRSGYYKWIKRHLVPSEKQLEDTKIKKKILECHKKLRGIYGYRRVQVWLKVTYNLHLNHKRIQRLMNELGIKAVIRKKRPYYGKKRHM
;
A
#
# COMPACT_ATOMS: atom_id res chain seq x y z
N MET A 1 30.99 -16.18 1.04
CA MET A 1 30.67 -14.76 1.33
C MET A 1 29.32 -14.43 0.69
N GLN A 2 28.31 -14.07 1.49
CA GLN A 2 26.99 -13.74 0.95
C GLN A 2 27.03 -12.42 0.16
N ALA A 3 26.47 -12.43 -1.04
CA ALA A 3 26.35 -11.23 -1.86
C ALA A 3 25.33 -10.27 -1.23
N ILE A 4 25.79 -9.10 -0.79
CA ILE A 4 24.92 -8.05 -0.25
C ILE A 4 24.01 -7.54 -1.38
N SER A 5 22.70 -7.51 -1.14
CA SER A 5 21.72 -7.05 -2.13
C SER A 5 21.96 -5.58 -2.51
N LYS A 6 21.69 -5.24 -3.78
CA LYS A 6 21.89 -3.87 -4.29
C LYS A 6 21.05 -2.85 -3.53
N THR A 7 19.85 -3.23 -3.09
CA THR A 7 18.95 -2.42 -2.26
C THR A 7 19.58 -2.10 -0.90
N ARG A 8 20.19 -3.10 -0.24
CA ARG A 8 20.82 -2.92 1.06
C ARG A 8 21.99 -1.95 1.01
N LYS A 9 22.77 -1.99 -0.08
CA LYS A 9 23.85 -1.01 -0.31
C LYS A 9 23.31 0.41 -0.41
N PHE A 10 22.18 0.62 -1.10
CA PHE A 10 21.57 1.95 -1.19
C PHE A 10 21.02 2.46 0.14
N GLU A 11 20.42 1.58 0.95
CA GLU A 11 19.96 1.91 2.31
C GLU A 11 21.13 2.38 3.20
N VAL A 12 22.26 1.66 3.19
CA VAL A 12 23.44 2.06 3.96
C VAL A 12 24.02 3.39 3.49
N ILE A 13 24.07 3.64 2.17
CA ILE A 13 24.50 4.96 1.64
C ILE A 13 23.57 6.07 2.15
N PHE A 14 22.26 5.82 2.19
CA PHE A 14 21.27 6.77 2.68
C PHE A 14 21.47 7.08 4.18
N GLU A 15 21.63 6.06 5.03
CA GLU A 15 21.90 6.24 6.47
C GLU A 15 23.22 6.98 6.75
N MET A 16 24.26 6.72 5.94
CA MET A 16 25.56 7.38 6.11
C MET A 16 25.54 8.84 5.62
N LEU A 17 24.66 9.21 4.69
CA LEU A 17 24.46 10.61 4.31
C LEU A 17 23.97 11.46 5.48
N GLU A 18 23.09 10.92 6.33
CA GLU A 18 22.60 11.62 7.53
C GLU A 18 23.73 11.91 8.54
N LYS A 19 24.83 11.14 8.48
CA LYS A 19 26.03 11.34 9.30
C LYS A 19 27.03 12.35 8.72
N GLY A 20 26.70 13.00 7.60
CA GLY A 20 27.51 14.07 6.99
C GLY A 20 28.51 13.61 5.91
N TYR A 21 28.46 12.34 5.49
CA TYR A 21 29.35 11.84 4.42
C TYR A 21 28.82 12.20 3.02
N THR A 22 29.73 12.43 2.07
CA THR A 22 29.35 12.78 0.70
C THR A 22 28.87 11.56 -0.09
N VAL A 23 27.85 11.74 -0.95
CA VAL A 23 27.30 10.70 -1.84
C VAL A 23 28.41 10.07 -2.69
N THR A 24 29.35 10.90 -3.16
CA THR A 24 30.45 10.50 -4.03
C THR A 24 31.34 9.46 -3.36
N LEU A 25 31.75 9.72 -2.11
CA LEU A 25 32.58 8.83 -1.31
C LEU A 25 31.87 7.51 -0.99
N LEU A 26 30.60 7.58 -0.61
CA LEU A 26 29.83 6.39 -0.26
C LEU A 26 29.57 5.48 -1.47
N CYS A 27 29.33 6.09 -2.64
CA CYS A 27 29.16 5.34 -3.90
C CYS A 27 30.46 4.66 -4.35
N THR A 28 31.62 5.30 -4.18
CA THR A 28 32.92 4.69 -4.51
C THR A 28 33.23 3.51 -3.59
N ILE A 29 33.02 3.66 -2.27
CA ILE A 29 33.21 2.58 -1.28
C ILE A 29 32.29 1.38 -1.57
N ALA A 30 31.02 1.63 -1.89
CA ALA A 30 30.04 0.56 -2.13
C ALA A 30 30.16 -0.10 -3.51
N GLY A 31 30.96 0.47 -4.42
CA GLY A 31 31.11 0.03 -5.80
C GLY A 31 29.85 0.24 -6.64
N ILE A 32 29.14 1.37 -6.45
CA ILE A 32 27.90 1.68 -7.17
C ILE A 32 28.03 3.02 -7.91
N THR A 33 27.35 3.13 -9.06
CA THR A 33 27.26 4.39 -9.79
C THR A 33 26.33 5.38 -9.08
N ARG A 34 26.72 6.66 -9.05
CA ARG A 34 25.89 7.76 -8.53
C ARG A 34 24.52 7.82 -9.19
N SER A 35 24.47 7.59 -10.50
CA SER A 35 23.21 7.53 -11.27
C SER A 35 22.29 6.41 -10.79
N GLY A 36 22.83 5.25 -10.41
CA GLY A 36 22.09 4.15 -9.81
C GLY A 36 21.48 4.53 -8.46
N TYR A 37 22.26 5.23 -7.62
CA TYR A 37 21.80 5.73 -6.32
C TYR A 37 20.68 6.75 -6.45
N TYR A 38 20.83 7.80 -7.27
CA TYR A 38 19.77 8.79 -7.47
C TYR A 38 18.51 8.20 -8.11
N LYS A 39 18.65 7.21 -9.01
CA LYS A 39 17.51 6.47 -9.57
C LYS A 39 16.79 5.63 -8.50
N TRP A 40 17.51 5.15 -7.49
CA TRP A 40 16.92 4.46 -6.35
C TRP A 40 16.20 5.46 -5.42
N ILE A 41 16.83 6.59 -5.07
CA ILE A 41 16.20 7.68 -4.32
C ILE A 41 14.88 8.11 -4.98
N LYS A 42 14.92 8.43 -6.28
CA LYS A 42 13.73 8.91 -7.00
C LYS A 42 12.57 7.91 -6.98
N ARG A 43 12.85 6.61 -6.88
CA ARG A 43 11.81 5.56 -6.83
C ARG A 43 11.29 5.29 -5.43
N HIS A 44 12.12 5.43 -4.40
CA HIS A 44 11.77 5.05 -3.03
C HIS A 44 11.44 6.23 -2.11
N LEU A 45 12.12 7.37 -2.28
CA LEU A 45 11.96 8.54 -1.41
C LEU A 45 11.00 9.58 -1.97
N VAL A 46 10.93 9.72 -3.31
CA VAL A 46 10.07 10.71 -3.95
C VAL A 46 8.77 10.02 -4.38
N PRO A 47 7.66 10.19 -3.62
CA PRO A 47 6.40 9.64 -4.06
C PRO A 47 6.00 10.32 -5.36
N SER A 48 5.73 9.51 -6.38
CA SER A 48 5.12 10.02 -7.62
C SER A 48 3.76 10.64 -7.29
N GLU A 49 3.33 11.65 -8.06
CA GLU A 49 2.01 12.27 -7.91
C GLU A 49 0.87 11.24 -7.83
N LYS A 50 0.97 10.17 -8.63
CA LYS A 50 0.04 9.04 -8.60
C LYS A 50 0.04 8.27 -7.27
N GLN A 51 1.22 8.12 -6.64
CA GLN A 51 1.32 7.51 -5.31
C GLN A 51 0.72 8.43 -4.24
N LEU A 52 0.90 9.74 -4.38
CA LEU A 52 0.25 10.72 -3.49
C LEU A 52 -1.28 10.68 -3.62
N GLU A 53 -1.81 10.56 -4.84
CA GLU A 53 -3.24 10.33 -5.02
C GLU A 53 -3.71 9.01 -4.40
N ASP A 54 -2.97 7.92 -4.68
CA ASP A 54 -3.31 6.60 -4.16
C ASP A 54 -3.30 6.58 -2.62
N THR A 55 -2.37 7.27 -1.97
CA THR A 55 -2.37 7.43 -0.51
C THR A 55 -3.57 8.24 -0.01
N LYS A 56 -3.99 9.30 -0.71
CA LYS A 56 -5.23 10.05 -0.39
C LYS A 56 -6.46 9.14 -0.51
N ILE A 57 -6.53 8.34 -1.57
CA ILE A 57 -7.64 7.38 -1.78
C ILE A 57 -7.62 6.29 -0.71
N LYS A 58 -6.45 5.74 -0.38
CA LYS A 58 -6.28 4.75 0.70
C LYS A 58 -6.81 5.27 2.04
N LYS A 59 -6.53 6.54 2.39
CA LYS A 59 -7.09 7.18 3.59
C LYS A 59 -8.62 7.19 3.59
N LYS A 60 -9.25 7.56 2.47
CA LYS A 60 -10.72 7.56 2.33
C LYS A 60 -11.31 6.14 2.40
N ILE A 61 -10.64 5.14 1.80
CA ILE A 61 -11.03 3.73 1.90
C ILE A 61 -10.99 3.26 3.36
N LEU A 62 -9.94 3.63 4.11
CA LEU A 62 -9.81 3.28 5.51
C LEU A 62 -10.91 3.94 6.38
N GLU A 63 -11.26 5.19 6.08
CA GLU A 63 -12.38 5.89 6.71
C GLU A 63 -13.71 5.16 6.47
N CYS A 64 -13.99 4.76 5.23
CA CYS A 64 -15.15 3.94 4.86
C CYS A 64 -15.19 2.65 5.69
N HIS A 65 -14.05 1.94 5.75
CA HIS A 65 -13.93 0.68 6.45
C HIS A 65 -14.20 0.82 7.95
N LYS A 66 -13.66 1.88 8.59
CA LYS A 66 -13.90 2.16 10.02
C LYS A 66 -15.36 2.51 10.29
N LYS A 67 -15.96 3.41 9.49
CA LYS A 67 -17.37 3.82 9.64
C LYS A 67 -18.34 2.65 9.54
N LEU A 68 -18.05 1.70 8.64
CA LEU A 68 -18.95 0.60 8.30
C LEU A 68 -18.51 -0.74 8.87
N ARG A 69 -17.58 -0.74 9.84
CA ARG A 69 -17.05 -1.95 10.52
C ARG A 69 -16.60 -3.04 9.54
N GLY A 70 -16.05 -2.65 8.39
CA GLY A 70 -15.55 -3.55 7.36
C GLY A 70 -16.60 -4.32 6.56
N ILE A 71 -17.90 -3.99 6.66
CA ILE A 71 -18.96 -4.68 5.91
C ILE A 71 -18.79 -4.50 4.39
N TYR A 72 -18.22 -3.37 3.95
CA TYR A 72 -18.17 -3.02 2.54
C TYR A 72 -16.94 -3.62 1.85
N GLY A 73 -17.18 -4.40 0.80
CA GLY A 73 -16.14 -4.79 -0.15
C GLY A 73 -15.90 -3.74 -1.23
N TYR A 74 -14.88 -3.97 -2.07
CA TYR A 74 -14.39 -2.98 -3.04
C TYR A 74 -15.47 -2.39 -3.96
N ARG A 75 -16.48 -3.18 -4.38
CA ARG A 75 -17.61 -2.67 -5.18
C ARG A 75 -18.48 -1.67 -4.41
N ARG A 76 -18.77 -1.96 -3.14
CA ARG A 76 -19.57 -1.06 -2.28
C ARG A 76 -18.76 0.17 -1.85
N VAL A 77 -17.46 -0.01 -1.61
CA VAL A 77 -16.53 1.09 -1.37
C VAL A 77 -16.46 2.03 -2.57
N GLN A 78 -16.49 1.52 -3.81
CA GLN A 78 -16.57 2.36 -5.00
C GLN A 78 -17.81 3.25 -5.01
N VAL A 79 -18.98 2.67 -4.74
CA VAL A 79 -20.24 3.43 -4.68
C VAL A 79 -20.17 4.47 -3.56
N TRP A 80 -19.64 4.10 -2.40
CA TRP A 80 -19.48 5.02 -1.27
C TRP A 80 -18.53 6.17 -1.62
N LEU A 81 -17.38 5.91 -2.24
CA LEU A 81 -16.44 6.94 -2.68
C LEU A 81 -17.05 7.87 -3.72
N LYS A 82 -17.87 7.34 -4.63
CA LYS A 82 -18.61 8.12 -5.62
C LYS A 82 -19.64 9.02 -4.94
N VAL A 83 -20.45 8.51 -4.03
CA VAL A 83 -21.53 9.28 -3.38
C VAL A 83 -20.97 10.31 -2.39
N THR A 84 -19.95 9.96 -1.62
CA THR A 84 -19.44 10.82 -0.53
C THR A 84 -18.41 11.86 -0.98
N TYR A 85 -17.58 11.55 -1.98
CA TYR A 85 -16.51 12.44 -2.42
C TYR A 85 -16.54 12.77 -3.91
N ASN A 86 -17.60 12.37 -4.62
CA ASN A 86 -17.73 12.53 -6.08
C ASN A 86 -16.55 11.95 -6.87
N LEU A 87 -15.94 10.87 -6.35
CA LEU A 87 -14.75 10.25 -6.96
C LEU A 87 -15.15 9.11 -7.89
N HIS A 88 -14.90 9.30 -9.19
CA HIS A 88 -15.12 8.29 -10.22
C HIS A 88 -13.88 7.43 -10.41
N LEU A 89 -13.73 6.39 -9.59
CA LEU A 89 -12.59 5.48 -9.65
C LEU A 89 -13.01 4.11 -10.20
N ASN A 90 -12.12 3.49 -10.97
CA ASN A 90 -12.29 2.13 -11.46
C ASN A 90 -12.25 1.13 -10.29
N HIS A 91 -13.18 0.17 -10.26
CA HIS A 91 -13.24 -0.88 -9.26
C HIS A 91 -11.93 -1.67 -9.13
N LYS A 92 -11.18 -1.87 -10.22
CA LYS A 92 -9.86 -2.55 -10.19
C LYS A 92 -8.82 -1.74 -9.39
N ARG A 93 -8.84 -0.41 -9.50
CA ARG A 93 -7.95 0.48 -8.73
C ARG A 93 -8.27 0.37 -7.24
N ILE A 94 -9.54 0.41 -6.88
CA ILE A 94 -9.97 0.28 -5.47
C ILE A 94 -9.61 -1.10 -4.92
N GLN A 95 -9.85 -2.16 -5.69
CA GLN A 95 -9.48 -3.53 -5.29
C GLN A 95 -7.98 -3.67 -5.02
N ARG A 96 -7.14 -3.14 -5.92
CA ARG A 96 -5.68 -3.11 -5.71
C ARG A 96 -5.32 -2.35 -4.42
N LEU A 97 -5.87 -1.15 -4.22
CA LEU A 97 -5.56 -0.34 -3.03
C LEU A 97 -6.04 -1.00 -1.73
N MET A 98 -7.20 -1.67 -1.75
CA MET A 98 -7.68 -2.45 -0.60
C MET A 98 -6.77 -3.64 -0.30
N ASN A 99 -6.31 -4.35 -1.33
CA ASN A 99 -5.37 -5.46 -1.17
C ASN A 99 -4.03 -4.98 -0.59
N GLU A 100 -3.49 -3.86 -1.06
CA GLU A 100 -2.27 -3.24 -0.51
C GLU A 100 -2.43 -2.82 0.96
N LEU A 101 -3.64 -2.48 1.39
CA LEU A 101 -3.94 -2.18 2.79
C LEU A 101 -4.27 -3.44 3.62
N GLY A 102 -4.33 -4.62 3.01
CA GLY A 102 -4.76 -5.86 3.67
C GLY A 102 -6.25 -5.87 4.08
N ILE A 103 -7.07 -4.97 3.55
CA ILE A 103 -8.46 -4.80 3.94
C ILE A 103 -9.35 -5.69 3.08
N LYS A 104 -10.23 -6.47 3.73
CA LYS A 104 -11.22 -7.31 3.09
C LYS A 104 -12.61 -7.04 3.66
N ALA A 105 -13.63 -7.33 2.86
CA ALA A 105 -15.01 -7.28 3.34
C ALA A 105 -15.22 -8.34 4.41
N VAL A 106 -15.85 -7.95 5.52
CA VAL A 106 -16.34 -8.86 6.55
C VAL A 106 -17.59 -9.54 6.01
N ILE A 107 -17.43 -10.77 5.52
CA ILE A 107 -18.53 -11.58 5.01
C ILE A 107 -19.03 -12.48 6.14
N ARG A 108 -20.31 -12.33 6.51
CA ARG A 108 -20.94 -13.19 7.53
C ARG A 108 -21.07 -14.61 6.98
N LYS A 109 -20.56 -15.61 7.70
CA LYS A 109 -20.76 -17.03 7.38
C LYS A 109 -22.25 -17.36 7.42
N LYS A 110 -22.77 -17.99 6.36
CA LYS A 110 -24.15 -18.49 6.34
C LYS A 110 -24.33 -19.50 7.48
N ARG A 111 -25.37 -19.33 8.31
CA ARG A 111 -25.67 -20.29 9.37
C ARG A 111 -26.20 -21.58 8.73
N PRO A 112 -25.63 -22.75 9.05
CA PRO A 112 -26.20 -24.02 8.60
C PRO A 112 -27.62 -24.15 9.14
N TYR A 113 -28.53 -24.62 8.28
CA TYR A 113 -29.92 -24.84 8.62
C TYR A 113 -30.05 -26.22 9.27
N TYR A 114 -30.25 -26.24 10.58
CA TYR A 114 -30.64 -27.45 11.31
C TYR A 114 -32.16 -27.46 11.32
N GLY A 115 -32.79 -28.34 10.53
CA GLY A 115 -34.25 -28.35 10.36
C GLY A 115 -35.03 -28.37 11.68
N LYS A 116 -36.28 -27.88 11.66
CA LYS A 116 -37.20 -28.02 12.81
C LYS A 116 -37.36 -29.50 13.13
N LYS A 117 -36.98 -29.93 14.33
CA LYS A 117 -37.39 -31.25 14.85
C LYS A 117 -38.92 -31.26 14.84
N ARG A 118 -39.53 -32.16 14.06
CA ARG A 118 -40.94 -32.49 14.23
C ARG A 118 -41.08 -33.07 15.63
N HIS A 119 -41.82 -32.38 16.50
CA HIS A 119 -42.34 -33.03 17.70
C HIS A 119 -43.33 -34.09 17.22
N MET A 120 -43.08 -35.32 17.64
CA MET A 120 -43.91 -36.49 17.37
C MET A 120 -44.95 -36.62 18.48
#